data_AF-A0A8T5KU00-F1
#
_entry.id   AF-A0A8T5KU00-F1
#
_cell.length_a   1.000
_cell.length_b   1.000
_cell.length_c   1.000
_cell.angle_alpha   90.00
_cell.angle_beta   90.00
_cell.angle_gamma   90.00
#
_symmetry.space_group_name_H-M   'P 1'
#
loop_
_entity.id
_entity.type
_entity.pdbx_description
1 polymer ?
#
loop_
_entity_poly.entity_id
_entity_poly.type
_entity_poly.pdbx_seq_one_letter_code
_entity_poly.pdbx_strand_id
1 'polypeptide(L)'
;MYKFKKIASVLASAVMLSSTVGLAAATTYPQPFVSSAGVADAAIVYGSHPAASVDLVSAMDIYTSLSGSVSSTGTTGVPEDCEAEGLCVQLSTNTNKFNLGNELDDFYSTIDESELTVLLAEGEYKNDDNTPFDYEQSIILGPRAMTHFTDSSYD
;
A
#
# COMPACT_ATOMS: atom_id res chain seq x y z
N MET A 1 62.44 1.23 0.06
CA MET A 1 61.44 0.24 0.49
C MET A 1 60.05 0.90 0.41
N TYR A 2 59.29 0.61 -0.64
CA TYR A 2 58.03 1.29 -0.96
C TYR A 2 56.90 0.87 -0.01
N LYS A 3 56.10 1.83 0.45
CA LYS A 3 55.04 1.66 1.47
C LYS A 3 53.77 0.98 0.92
N PHE A 4 53.89 -0.05 0.07
CA PHE A 4 52.75 -0.78 -0.51
C PHE A 4 51.82 -1.38 0.55
N LYS A 5 52.36 -1.78 1.71
CA LYS A 5 51.56 -2.30 2.83
C LYS A 5 50.60 -1.26 3.45
N LYS A 6 50.87 0.04 3.31
CA LYS A 6 50.00 1.10 3.85
C LYS A 6 48.90 1.53 2.87
N ILE A 7 49.13 1.39 1.56
CA ILE A 7 48.15 1.71 0.52
C ILE A 7 47.10 0.60 0.42
N ALA A 8 47.50 -0.67 0.54
CA ALA A 8 46.58 -1.80 0.50
C ALA A 8 45.58 -1.81 1.68
N SER A 9 45.99 -1.36 2.86
CA SER A 9 45.08 -1.32 4.03
C SER A 9 44.04 -0.22 3.92
N VAL A 10 44.34 0.92 3.29
CA VAL A 10 43.37 2.00 3.08
C VAL A 10 42.34 1.61 2.02
N LEU A 11 42.76 0.94 0.95
CA LEU A 11 41.84 0.37 -0.04
C LEU A 11 40.96 -0.73 0.56
N ALA A 12 41.53 -1.64 1.36
CA ALA A 12 40.75 -2.69 2.02
C ALA A 12 39.76 -2.13 3.06
N SER A 13 40.15 -1.11 3.83
CA SER A 13 39.26 -0.44 4.78
C SER A 13 38.16 0.36 4.08
N ALA A 14 38.45 1.02 2.94
CA ALA A 14 37.44 1.69 2.14
C ALA A 14 36.45 0.68 1.52
N VAL A 15 36.94 -0.46 1.05
CA VAL A 15 36.09 -1.55 0.54
C VAL A 15 35.19 -2.09 1.65
N MET A 16 35.73 -2.41 2.83
CA MET A 16 34.91 -2.94 3.94
C MET A 16 33.87 -1.94 4.45
N LEU A 17 34.23 -0.64 4.54
CA LEU A 17 33.26 0.41 4.89
C LEU A 17 32.20 0.61 3.80
N SER A 18 32.59 0.57 2.53
CA SER A 18 31.64 0.62 1.40
C SER A 18 30.73 -0.60 1.34
N SER A 19 31.22 -1.78 1.72
CA SER A 19 30.41 -2.99 1.81
C SER A 19 29.39 -2.88 2.95
N THR A 20 29.75 -2.32 4.11
CA THR A 20 28.78 -2.13 5.20
C THR A 20 27.69 -1.10 4.87
N VAL A 21 28.03 -0.01 4.16
CA VAL A 21 27.03 0.98 3.73
C VAL A 21 26.19 0.46 2.56
N GLY A 22 26.80 -0.26 1.63
CA GLY A 22 26.11 -0.88 0.50
C GLY A 22 25.14 -1.99 0.91
N LEU A 23 25.51 -2.83 1.89
CA LEU A 23 24.60 -3.84 2.43
C LEU A 23 23.48 -3.21 3.27
N ALA A 24 23.74 -2.15 4.04
CA ALA A 24 22.70 -1.46 4.81
C ALA A 24 21.68 -0.74 3.89
N ALA A 25 22.15 -0.16 2.78
CA ALA A 25 21.27 0.43 1.77
C ALA A 25 20.48 -0.63 0.97
N ALA A 26 21.06 -1.83 0.77
CA ALA A 26 20.36 -2.93 0.11
C ALA A 26 19.25 -3.52 0.98
N THR A 27 19.39 -3.53 2.32
CA THR A 27 18.32 -3.99 3.23
C THR A 27 17.12 -3.04 3.28
N THR A 28 17.31 -1.77 2.90
CA THR A 28 16.23 -0.78 2.84
C THR A 28 15.61 -0.64 1.46
N TYR A 29 16.22 -1.19 0.41
CA TYR A 29 15.62 -1.22 -0.93
C TYR A 29 14.35 -2.09 -0.90
N PRO A 30 13.19 -1.59 -1.39
CA PRO A 30 13.01 -0.48 -2.33
C PRO A 30 12.70 0.91 -1.72
N GLN A 31 12.69 1.08 -0.40
CA GLN A 31 12.53 2.39 0.26
C GLN A 31 13.81 3.25 0.01
N PRO A 32 13.69 4.56 -0.29
CA PRO A 32 12.51 5.43 -0.29
C PRO A 32 11.74 5.50 -1.62
N PHE A 33 12.17 4.79 -2.65
CA PHE A 33 11.64 4.93 -4.02
C PHE A 33 10.27 4.25 -4.22
N VAL A 34 9.92 3.33 -3.33
CA VAL A 34 8.58 2.78 -3.16
C VAL A 34 8.19 2.98 -1.71
N SER A 35 7.04 3.61 -1.49
CA SER A 35 6.48 3.79 -0.15
C SER A 35 6.15 2.44 0.48
N SER A 36 5.97 2.40 1.81
CA SER A 36 5.52 1.18 2.50
C SER A 36 4.14 0.69 2.04
N ALA A 37 3.36 1.57 1.39
CA ALA A 37 2.08 1.25 0.74
C ALA A 37 2.24 0.75 -0.71
N GLY A 38 3.47 0.52 -1.18
CA GLY A 38 3.73 -0.02 -2.53
C GLY A 38 3.55 0.99 -3.67
N VAL A 39 3.34 2.28 -3.37
CA VAL A 39 3.25 3.36 -4.36
C VAL A 39 4.64 3.86 -4.76
N ALA A 40 4.88 4.05 -6.05
CA ALA A 40 6.13 4.63 -6.57
C ALA A 40 6.29 6.09 -6.15
N ASP A 41 7.42 6.42 -5.51
CA ASP A 41 7.82 7.78 -5.14
C ASP A 41 9.24 8.07 -5.66
N ALA A 42 9.39 7.97 -6.99
CA ALA A 42 10.66 8.20 -7.65
C ALA A 42 10.47 8.65 -9.11
N ALA A 43 11.27 9.62 -9.53
CA ALA A 43 11.39 10.00 -10.94
C ALA A 43 12.73 9.52 -11.50
N ILE A 44 12.69 8.76 -12.60
CA ILE A 44 13.89 8.32 -13.31
C ILE A 44 14.19 9.33 -14.41
N VAL A 45 15.32 10.04 -14.28
CA VAL A 45 15.78 11.03 -15.24
C VAL A 45 17.04 10.52 -15.91
N TYR A 46 17.07 10.53 -17.24
CA TYR A 46 18.27 10.21 -18.03
C TYR A 46 18.57 11.34 -19.01
N GLY A 47 19.85 11.45 -19.40
CA GLY A 47 20.31 12.52 -20.28
C GLY A 47 19.89 12.30 -21.74
N SER A 48 19.58 13.38 -22.46
CA SER A 48 19.21 13.35 -23.88
C SER A 48 20.42 13.46 -24.83
N HIS A 49 21.65 13.29 -24.32
CA HIS A 49 22.86 13.41 -25.12
C HIS A 49 23.04 12.18 -26.02
N PRO A 50 23.55 12.31 -27.26
CA PRO A 50 23.68 11.17 -28.19
C PRO A 50 24.50 9.98 -27.66
N ALA A 51 25.46 10.22 -26.76
CA ALA A 51 26.25 9.17 -26.11
C ALA A 51 25.59 8.58 -24.84
N ALA A 52 24.42 9.08 -24.42
CA ALA A 52 23.68 8.60 -23.24
C ALA A 52 22.81 7.37 -23.54
N SER A 53 23.00 6.72 -24.69
CA SER A 53 22.26 5.51 -25.07
C SER A 53 22.51 4.34 -24.12
N VAL A 54 23.67 4.30 -23.44
CA VAL A 54 23.97 3.35 -22.37
C VAL A 54 23.26 3.67 -21.05
N ASP A 55 22.97 4.95 -20.79
CA ASP A 55 22.26 5.39 -19.60
C ASP A 55 20.77 5.05 -19.70
N LEU A 56 20.22 5.06 -20.92
CA LEU A 56 18.84 4.64 -21.19
C LEU A 56 18.62 3.17 -20.82
N VAL A 57 19.55 2.28 -21.19
CA VAL A 57 19.44 0.84 -20.84
C VAL A 57 19.47 0.67 -19.32
N SER A 58 20.39 1.36 -18.64
CA SER A 58 20.49 1.30 -17.18
C SER A 58 19.25 1.88 -16.49
N ALA A 59 18.67 2.96 -17.03
CA ALA A 59 17.43 3.55 -16.55
C ALA A 59 16.24 2.61 -16.71
N MET A 60 16.19 1.83 -17.80
CA MET A 60 15.16 0.82 -18.03
C MET A 60 15.28 -0.38 -17.07
N ASP A 61 16.50 -0.79 -16.73
CA ASP A 61 16.73 -1.85 -15.74
C ASP A 61 16.26 -1.41 -14.35
N ILE A 62 16.56 -0.17 -13.96
CA ILE A 62 16.07 0.45 -12.71
C ILE A 62 14.54 0.52 -12.73
N TYR A 63 13.94 1.02 -13.83
CA TYR A 63 12.49 1.10 -14.00
C TYR A 63 11.83 -0.28 -13.82
N THR A 64 12.37 -1.30 -14.47
CA THR A 64 11.81 -2.66 -14.41
C THR A 64 11.91 -3.22 -12.99
N SER A 65 13.06 -3.04 -12.33
CA SER A 65 13.26 -3.48 -10.93
C SER A 65 12.31 -2.78 -9.95
N LEU A 66 12.11 -1.47 -10.13
CA LEU A 66 11.22 -0.69 -9.28
C LEU A 66 9.75 -1.04 -9.54
N SER A 67 9.37 -1.19 -10.82
CA SER A 67 8.01 -1.58 -11.21
C SER A 67 7.59 -2.95 -10.67
N GLY A 68 8.53 -3.87 -10.48
CA GLY A 68 8.26 -5.17 -9.84
C GLY A 68 8.05 -5.08 -8.33
N SER A 69 8.43 -3.96 -7.72
CA SER A 69 8.28 -3.68 -6.28
C SER A 69 7.11 -2.75 -5.97
N VAL A 70 6.59 -2.04 -6.98
CA VAL A 70 5.36 -1.27 -6.89
C VAL A 70 4.20 -2.26 -6.88
N SER A 71 3.39 -2.24 -5.82
CA SER A 71 2.15 -3.01 -5.85
C SER A 71 1.29 -2.41 -6.96
N SER A 72 0.89 -3.22 -7.92
CA SER A 72 -0.21 -2.86 -8.80
C SER A 72 -1.45 -2.77 -7.93
N THR A 73 -1.66 -1.63 -7.27
CA THR A 73 -2.93 -1.26 -6.65
C THR A 73 -3.89 -0.94 -7.79
N GLY A 74 -4.19 -1.97 -8.59
CA GLY A 74 -5.52 -2.18 -9.12
C GLY A 74 -6.33 -2.76 -7.96
N THR A 75 -6.63 -1.94 -6.97
CA THR A 75 -7.75 -2.22 -6.07
C THR A 75 -9.01 -2.05 -6.89
N THR A 76 -9.42 -3.11 -7.57
CA THR A 76 -10.84 -3.29 -7.88
C THR A 76 -11.59 -3.32 -6.55
N GLY A 77 -12.01 -2.17 -6.05
CA GLY A 77 -12.92 -2.07 -4.91
C GLY A 77 -12.68 -0.95 -3.89
N VAL A 78 -11.52 -0.28 -3.88
CA VAL A 78 -11.29 0.85 -2.96
C VAL A 78 -11.53 2.17 -3.72
N PRO A 79 -12.53 2.98 -3.34
CA PRO A 79 -12.78 4.26 -3.99
C PRO A 79 -11.64 5.23 -3.70
N GLU A 80 -11.22 6.00 -4.71
CA GLU A 80 -10.16 7.04 -4.64
C GLU A 80 -10.38 8.06 -3.51
N ASP A 81 -11.60 8.19 -2.98
CA ASP A 81 -11.97 9.10 -1.89
C ASP A 81 -11.92 8.47 -0.49
N CYS A 82 -11.55 7.19 -0.35
CA CYS A 82 -11.32 6.59 0.96
C CYS A 82 -9.87 6.84 1.38
N GLU A 83 -9.63 7.99 2.03
CA GLU A 83 -8.29 8.43 2.48
C GLU A 83 -7.63 7.49 3.52
N ALA A 84 -8.33 6.45 3.98
CA ALA A 84 -7.83 5.47 4.92
C ALA A 84 -8.17 4.04 4.49
N GLU A 85 -7.17 3.32 3.99
CA GLU A 85 -7.26 1.91 3.63
C GLU A 85 -7.86 1.09 4.79
N GLY A 86 -8.88 0.28 4.50
CA GLY A 86 -9.53 -0.59 5.49
C GLY A 86 -10.57 0.07 6.40
N LEU A 87 -10.89 1.36 6.21
CA LEU A 87 -11.96 2.06 6.93
C LEU A 87 -13.23 2.31 6.10
N CYS A 88 -13.18 2.12 4.79
CA CYS A 88 -14.36 2.23 3.94
C CYS A 88 -14.45 1.07 2.95
N VAL A 89 -15.69 0.68 2.67
CA VAL A 89 -16.05 -0.30 1.64
C VAL A 89 -17.04 0.35 0.67
N GLN A 90 -16.80 0.18 -0.62
CA GLN A 90 -17.71 0.67 -1.64
C GLN A 90 -18.88 -0.31 -1.82
N LEU A 91 -20.10 0.18 -1.61
CA LEU A 91 -21.32 -0.58 -1.89
C LEU A 91 -21.59 -0.60 -3.40
N SER A 92 -20.90 -1.47 -4.11
CA SER A 92 -21.12 -1.72 -5.55
C SER A 92 -20.52 -3.06 -5.95
N THR A 93 -21.07 -3.68 -6.98
CA THR A 93 -20.44 -4.84 -7.63
C THR A 93 -19.74 -4.42 -8.91
N ASN A 94 -18.97 -5.33 -9.50
CA ASN A 94 -18.32 -5.10 -10.80
C ASN A 94 -19.31 -4.80 -11.94
N THR A 95 -20.58 -5.20 -11.78
CA THR A 95 -21.61 -5.08 -12.81
C THR A 95 -22.69 -4.07 -12.48
N ASN A 96 -22.86 -3.72 -11.19
CA ASN A 96 -23.93 -2.83 -10.75
C ASN A 96 -23.45 -1.82 -9.71
N LYS A 97 -23.94 -0.58 -9.85
CA LYS A 97 -23.72 0.49 -8.87
C LYS A 97 -24.94 0.59 -7.96
N PHE A 98 -24.75 1.01 -6.71
CA PHE A 98 -25.87 1.28 -5.81
C PHE A 98 -26.68 2.48 -6.28
N ASN A 99 -27.95 2.27 -6.64
CA ASN A 99 -28.87 3.32 -7.08
C ASN A 99 -30.03 3.49 -6.10
N LEU A 100 -30.79 4.57 -6.25
CA LEU A 100 -32.01 4.83 -5.48
C LEU A 100 -33.02 3.69 -5.65
N GLY A 101 -33.58 3.22 -4.54
CA GLY A 101 -34.48 2.08 -4.51
C GLY A 101 -33.82 0.70 -4.52
N ASN A 102 -32.49 0.59 -4.69
CA ASN A 102 -31.80 -0.67 -4.45
C ASN A 102 -31.69 -0.96 -2.96
N GLU A 103 -31.77 -2.23 -2.58
CA GLU A 103 -31.59 -2.67 -1.21
C GLU A 103 -30.09 -2.83 -0.92
N LEU A 104 -29.67 -2.57 0.33
CA LEU A 104 -28.25 -2.68 0.71
C LEU A 104 -27.74 -4.13 0.66
N ASP A 105 -28.60 -5.10 0.96
CA ASP A 105 -28.30 -6.53 0.96
C ASP A 105 -28.17 -7.14 -0.44
N ASP A 106 -28.61 -6.43 -1.50
CA ASP A 106 -28.34 -6.80 -2.90
C ASP A 106 -26.83 -6.78 -3.24
N PHE A 107 -26.03 -6.02 -2.48
CA PHE A 107 -24.60 -5.83 -2.73
C PHE A 107 -23.75 -6.58 -1.72
N TYR A 108 -24.06 -6.41 -0.43
CA TYR A 108 -23.38 -7.06 0.68
C TYR A 108 -24.41 -7.47 1.71
N SER A 109 -24.52 -8.77 2.00
CA SER A 109 -25.37 -9.27 3.09
C SER A 109 -24.72 -9.08 4.45
N THR A 110 -23.39 -9.18 4.51
CA THR A 110 -22.57 -8.96 5.69
C THR A 110 -21.26 -8.33 5.24
N ILE A 111 -20.74 -7.43 6.06
CA ILE A 111 -19.43 -6.80 5.92
C ILE A 111 -18.60 -7.25 7.10
N ASP A 112 -17.41 -7.79 6.85
CA ASP A 112 -16.51 -8.31 7.87
C ASP A 112 -15.10 -7.68 7.74
N GLU A 113 -14.13 -8.26 8.44
CA GLU A 113 -12.75 -7.81 8.42
C GLU A 113 -12.11 -7.83 7.03
N SER A 114 -12.62 -8.63 6.09
CA SER A 114 -12.07 -8.72 4.73
C SER A 114 -12.32 -7.45 3.93
N GLU A 115 -13.43 -6.75 4.20
CA GLU A 115 -13.74 -5.45 3.59
C GLU A 115 -13.31 -4.27 4.46
N LEU A 116 -13.42 -4.39 5.80
CA LEU A 116 -13.10 -3.30 6.74
C LEU A 116 -12.03 -3.75 7.73
N THR A 117 -10.83 -4.00 7.21
CA THR A 117 -9.68 -4.56 7.93
C THR A 117 -9.23 -3.74 9.15
N VAL A 118 -9.56 -2.45 9.22
CA VAL A 118 -9.18 -1.58 10.34
C VAL A 118 -10.36 -1.37 11.29
N LEU A 119 -11.58 -1.20 10.79
CA LEU A 119 -12.74 -0.93 11.64
C LEU A 119 -13.27 -2.19 12.33
N LEU A 120 -13.25 -3.33 11.62
CA LEU A 120 -13.76 -4.62 12.07
C LEU A 120 -12.65 -5.61 12.41
N ALA A 121 -11.44 -5.11 12.65
CA ALA A 121 -10.30 -5.93 13.03
C ALA A 121 -10.60 -6.79 14.26
N GLU A 122 -10.06 -8.00 14.27
CA GLU A 122 -10.06 -8.87 15.45
C GLU A 122 -9.46 -8.12 16.66
N GLY A 123 -10.08 -8.31 17.81
CA GLY A 123 -9.60 -7.74 19.05
C GLY A 123 -9.64 -8.73 20.20
N GLU A 124 -8.87 -8.43 21.23
CA GLU A 124 -8.85 -9.20 22.47
C GLU A 124 -9.40 -8.31 23.59
N TYR A 125 -10.42 -8.78 24.30
CA TYR A 125 -10.85 -8.16 25.55
C TYR A 125 -10.40 -9.02 26.73
N LYS A 126 -10.03 -8.35 27.83
CA LYS A 126 -9.70 -9.02 29.09
C LYS A 126 -10.80 -8.79 30.10
N ASN A 127 -11.27 -9.86 30.70
CA ASN A 127 -12.22 -9.78 31.81
C ASN A 127 -11.51 -9.36 33.12
N ASP A 128 -12.28 -9.18 34.20
CA ASP A 128 -11.75 -8.79 35.52
C ASP A 128 -10.70 -9.79 36.08
N ASP A 129 -10.73 -11.04 35.60
CA ASP A 129 -9.77 -12.10 35.94
C ASP A 129 -8.53 -12.11 35.02
N ASN A 130 -8.37 -11.09 34.17
CA ASN A 130 -7.26 -10.92 33.23
C ASN A 130 -7.13 -12.08 32.22
N THR A 131 -8.23 -12.78 31.94
CA THR A 131 -8.30 -13.84 30.93
C THR A 131 -8.58 -13.20 29.57
N PRO A 132 -7.73 -13.45 28.55
CA PRO A 132 -7.94 -12.94 27.21
C PRO A 132 -9.09 -13.67 26.52
N PHE A 133 -9.94 -12.91 25.83
CA PHE A 133 -11.02 -13.41 24.98
C PHE A 133 -10.97 -12.69 23.64
N ASP A 134 -10.76 -13.46 22.60
CA ASP A 134 -10.77 -12.97 21.22
C ASP A 134 -12.22 -12.72 20.79
N TYR A 135 -12.43 -11.64 20.04
CA TYR A 135 -13.70 -11.31 19.42
C TYR A 135 -13.50 -10.92 17.96
N GLU A 136 -14.44 -11.35 17.14
CA GLU A 136 -14.62 -10.92 15.75
C GLU A 136 -15.88 -10.06 15.65
N GLN A 137 -15.85 -9.06 14.77
CA GLN A 137 -16.98 -8.14 14.55
C GLN A 137 -17.43 -8.19 13.09
N SER A 138 -18.74 -8.12 12.87
CA SER A 138 -19.31 -8.02 11.54
C SER A 138 -20.53 -7.10 11.54
N ILE A 139 -20.81 -6.50 10.38
CA ILE A 139 -21.96 -5.63 10.15
C ILE A 139 -22.91 -6.36 9.21
N ILE A 140 -24.10 -6.70 9.70
CA ILE A 140 -25.15 -7.29 8.88
C ILE A 140 -25.96 -6.17 8.24
N LEU A 141 -26.00 -6.14 6.92
CA LEU A 141 -26.85 -5.20 6.19
C LEU A 141 -28.23 -5.81 6.00
N GLY A 142 -29.25 -5.05 6.40
CA GLY A 142 -30.65 -5.43 6.15
C GLY A 142 -31.18 -4.88 4.83
N PRO A 143 -32.40 -5.27 4.43
CA PRO A 143 -33.07 -4.81 3.22
C PRO A 143 -33.56 -3.37 3.40
N ARG A 144 -32.63 -2.42 3.47
CA ARG A 144 -32.93 -1.00 3.49
C ARG A 144 -32.61 -0.44 2.13
N ALA A 145 -33.59 0.23 1.53
CA ALA A 145 -33.39 0.96 0.29
C ALA A 145 -33.19 2.45 0.57
N MET A 146 -32.35 3.10 -0.23
CA MET A 146 -32.29 4.57 -0.22
C MET A 146 -33.51 5.14 -0.93
N THR A 147 -34.28 5.92 -0.17
CA THR A 147 -35.46 6.63 -0.66
C THR A 147 -35.14 8.11 -0.79
N HIS A 148 -35.91 8.82 -1.62
CA HIS A 148 -35.82 10.27 -1.66
C HIS A 148 -36.31 10.85 -0.33
N PHE A 149 -35.51 11.75 0.23
CA PHE A 149 -35.97 12.65 1.29
C PHE A 149 -36.90 13.69 0.65
N THR A 150 -38.20 13.62 0.97
CA THR A 150 -39.09 14.77 0.78
C THR A 150 -39.08 15.56 2.08
N ASP A 151 -38.47 16.74 2.07
CA ASP A 151 -38.56 17.67 3.20
C ASP A 151 -39.96 18.29 3.21
N SER A 152 -40.93 17.58 3.79
CA SER A 152 -42.28 18.12 4.00
C SER A 152 -42.34 19.14 5.14
N SER A 153 -41.20 19.59 5.68
CA SER A 153 -41.12 20.62 6.73
C SER A 153 -40.76 22.01 6.16
N TYR A 154 -40.61 22.12 4.84
CA TYR A 154 -40.36 23.36 4.11
C TYR A 154 -41.44 23.71 3.06
N ASP A 155 -42.66 23.17 3.20
CA ASP A 155 -43.87 23.64 2.50
C ASP A 155 -44.92 24.14 3.50
#